data_AF-S9UEB2-F1
#
_entry.id   AF-S9UEB2-F1
#
_cell.length_a   1.000
_cell.length_b   1.000
_cell.length_c   1.000
_cell.angle_alpha   90.00
_cell.angle_beta   90.00
_cell.angle_gamma   90.00
#
_symmetry.space_group_name_H-M   'P 1'
#
loop_
_entity.id
_entity.type
_entity.pdbx_description
1 polymer ?
#
loop_
_entity_poly.entity_id
_entity_poly.type
_entity_poly.pdbx_seq_one_letter_code
_entity_poly.pdbx_strand_id
1 'polypeptide(L)'
;MTPAAQQALRRTMELHSHSTRFAFACNASNKIIEPIQSRCAIIRYKKLSNTDVITKVLSIMKAEGILDEADPSKNAYTEDGLEAILYLAEGDLRHAINTLQATYVGYRFVSADNVFKVCDQPHPVLIENILVSAIQRRNITEAHAEMSRLLHRGYAPADLLATFFRVAQHNVKLYRTELQQVEVLKAIGETTMRMAEGVSSALQLAGMLARIIEVADPAAA
;
A
#
# COMPACT_ATOMS: atom_id res chain seq x y z
N MET A 1 14.83 -20.51 -1.66
CA MET A 1 16.00 -21.39 -1.85
C MET A 1 16.76 -21.46 -0.54
N THR A 2 16.99 -22.66 -0.01
CA THR A 2 17.73 -22.83 1.26
C THR A 2 19.20 -22.46 1.09
N PRO A 3 19.89 -21.99 2.15
CA PRO A 3 21.33 -21.68 2.08
C PRO A 3 22.18 -22.84 1.53
N ALA A 4 21.86 -24.07 1.91
CA ALA A 4 22.55 -25.28 1.43
C ALA A 4 22.44 -25.44 -0.10
N ALA A 5 21.25 -25.23 -0.68
CA ALA A 5 21.07 -25.27 -2.13
C ALA A 5 21.87 -24.16 -2.84
N GLN A 6 21.96 -22.96 -2.24
CA GLN A 6 22.77 -21.88 -2.81
C GLN A 6 24.26 -22.22 -2.79
N GLN A 7 24.75 -22.85 -1.73
CA GLN A 7 26.15 -23.29 -1.64
C GLN A 7 26.50 -24.36 -2.67
N ALA A 8 25.59 -25.30 -2.93
CA ALA A 8 25.76 -26.28 -4.00
C ALA A 8 25.78 -25.62 -5.39
N LEU A 9 24.91 -24.62 -5.60
CA LEU A 9 24.82 -23.89 -6.87
C LEU A 9 26.11 -23.13 -7.20
N ARG A 10 26.79 -22.57 -6.20
CA ARG A 10 28.04 -21.81 -6.37
C ARG A 10 29.06 -22.55 -7.24
N ARG A 11 29.36 -23.81 -6.92
CA ARG A 11 30.36 -24.59 -7.66
C ARG A 11 29.94 -24.83 -9.10
N THR A 12 28.64 -25.05 -9.32
CA THR A 12 28.08 -25.26 -10.67
C THR A 12 28.22 -24.01 -11.52
N MET A 13 27.96 -22.82 -10.94
CA MET A 13 28.12 -21.54 -11.62
C MET A 13 29.58 -21.26 -11.98
N GLU A 14 30.53 -21.63 -11.12
CA GLU A 14 31.97 -21.49 -11.39
C GLU A 14 32.41 -22.37 -12.55
N LEU A 15 32.07 -23.67 -12.50
CA LEU A 15 32.50 -24.67 -13.50
C LEU A 15 31.95 -24.38 -14.91
N HIS A 16 30.71 -23.90 -15.02
CA HIS A 16 30.02 -23.73 -16.30
C HIS A 16 29.91 -22.27 -16.74
N SER A 17 30.69 -21.36 -16.16
CA SER A 17 30.66 -19.92 -16.44
C SER A 17 30.95 -19.55 -17.91
N HIS A 18 31.68 -20.39 -18.64
CA HIS A 18 32.02 -20.18 -20.04
C HIS A 18 30.86 -20.50 -21.01
N SER A 19 29.97 -21.42 -20.64
CA SER A 19 28.88 -21.91 -21.51
C SER A 19 27.50 -21.46 -21.05
N THR A 20 27.31 -21.17 -19.76
CA THR A 20 26.00 -20.90 -19.15
C THR A 20 26.03 -19.62 -18.34
N ARG A 21 25.01 -18.77 -18.52
CA ARG A 21 24.79 -17.56 -17.70
C ARG A 21 23.59 -17.76 -16.78
N PHE A 22 23.72 -17.32 -15.54
CA PHE A 22 22.69 -17.42 -14.53
C PHE A 22 22.06 -16.04 -14.28
N ALA A 23 20.74 -16.01 -14.13
CA ALA A 23 19.99 -14.83 -13.74
C ALA A 23 19.16 -15.15 -12.49
N PHE A 24 19.32 -14.35 -11.43
CA PHE A 24 18.57 -14.50 -10.19
C PHE A 24 17.60 -13.34 -10.02
N ALA A 25 16.31 -13.63 -9.97
CA ALA A 25 15.29 -12.67 -9.59
C ALA A 25 14.94 -12.88 -8.11
N CYS A 26 15.10 -11.84 -7.28
CA CYS A 26 14.74 -11.90 -5.86
C CYS A 26 14.31 -10.53 -5.34
N ASN A 27 13.42 -10.51 -4.35
CA ASN A 27 12.97 -9.28 -3.70
C ASN A 27 13.95 -8.81 -2.61
N ALA A 28 14.72 -9.74 -2.04
CA ALA A 28 15.57 -9.50 -0.89
C ALA A 28 16.98 -10.05 -1.17
N SER A 29 17.90 -9.17 -1.58
CA SER A 29 19.26 -9.57 -1.95
C SER A 29 20.05 -10.15 -0.76
N ASN A 30 19.72 -9.74 0.46
CA ASN A 30 20.31 -10.27 1.70
C ASN A 30 20.03 -11.77 1.92
N LYS A 31 19.01 -12.35 1.26
CA LYS A 31 18.73 -13.79 1.30
C LYS A 31 19.60 -14.58 0.32
N ILE A 32 20.38 -13.92 -0.54
CA ILE A 32 21.34 -14.54 -1.43
C ILE A 32 22.71 -14.57 -0.76
N ILE A 33 23.37 -15.71 -0.75
CA ILE A 33 24.69 -15.84 -0.13
C ILE A 33 25.73 -14.97 -0.86
N GLU A 34 26.65 -14.37 -0.10
CA GLU A 34 27.72 -13.51 -0.63
C GLU A 34 28.56 -14.14 -1.76
N PRO A 35 28.87 -15.47 -1.74
CA PRO A 35 29.56 -16.11 -2.85
C PRO A 35 28.83 -16.04 -4.19
N ILE A 36 27.50 -16.04 -4.23
CA ILE A 36 26.74 -15.86 -5.47
C ILE A 36 26.74 -14.37 -5.86
N GLN A 37 26.54 -13.47 -4.89
CA GLN A 37 26.52 -12.03 -5.14
C GLN A 37 27.83 -11.52 -5.74
N SER A 38 28.98 -11.95 -5.22
CA SER A 38 30.31 -11.54 -5.74
C SER A 38 30.58 -11.99 -7.18
N ARG A 39 29.81 -12.95 -7.71
CA ARG A 39 29.97 -13.49 -9.08
C ARG A 39 28.92 -12.93 -10.06
N CYS A 40 27.97 -12.15 -9.58
CA CYS A 40 26.86 -11.63 -10.39
C CYS A 40 26.86 -10.10 -10.40
N ALA A 41 26.45 -9.51 -11.53
CA ALA A 41 26.11 -8.09 -11.55
C ALA A 41 24.80 -7.88 -10.77
N ILE A 42 24.82 -6.97 -9.80
CA ILE A 42 23.64 -6.66 -8.97
C ILE A 42 22.89 -5.49 -9.61
N ILE A 43 21.73 -5.78 -10.18
CA ILE A 43 20.82 -4.76 -10.72
C ILE A 43 19.69 -4.57 -9.71
N ARG A 44 19.57 -3.34 -9.17
CA ARG A 44 18.52 -3.00 -8.20
C ARG A 44 17.36 -2.30 -8.90
N TYR A 45 16.22 -2.97 -8.94
CA TYR A 45 14.97 -2.37 -9.40
C TYR A 45 14.38 -1.51 -8.29
N LYS A 46 14.05 -0.25 -8.61
CA LYS A 46 13.31 0.64 -7.73
C LYS A 46 11.81 0.53 -8.04
N LYS A 47 10.97 0.96 -7.10
CA LYS A 47 9.55 1.19 -7.36
C LYS A 47 9.41 2.13 -8.56
N LEU A 48 8.40 1.86 -9.41
CA LEU A 48 8.13 2.72 -10.55
C LEU A 48 7.60 4.07 -10.07
N SER A 49 7.92 5.13 -10.82
CA SER A 49 7.34 6.43 -10.56
C SER A 49 5.85 6.43 -10.92
N ASN A 50 5.09 7.34 -10.29
CA ASN A 50 3.68 7.47 -10.57
C ASN A 50 3.39 7.76 -12.05
N THR A 51 4.26 8.54 -12.70
CA THR A 51 4.18 8.86 -14.13
C THR A 51 4.41 7.63 -15.00
N ASP A 52 5.36 6.77 -14.66
CA ASP A 52 5.64 5.54 -15.42
C ASP A 52 4.47 4.55 -15.33
N VAL A 53 3.88 4.41 -14.14
CA VAL A 53 2.71 3.54 -13.91
C VAL A 53 1.52 4.05 -14.72
N ILE A 54 1.18 5.34 -14.62
CA ILE A 54 0.06 5.92 -15.38
C ILE A 54 0.28 5.76 -16.88
N THR A 55 1.46 6.08 -17.39
CA THR A 55 1.77 5.96 -18.82
C THR A 55 1.53 4.54 -19.32
N LYS A 56 1.93 3.54 -18.53
CA LYS A 56 1.74 2.14 -18.90
C LYS A 56 0.28 1.71 -18.80
N VAL A 57 -0.45 2.16 -17.77
CA VAL A 57 -1.89 1.90 -17.58
C VAL A 57 -2.70 2.47 -18.74
N LEU A 58 -2.45 3.73 -19.14
CA LEU A 58 -3.10 4.36 -20.29
C LEU A 58 -2.81 3.62 -21.60
N SER A 59 -1.56 3.19 -21.80
CA SER A 59 -1.20 2.36 -22.95
C SER A 59 -1.99 1.04 -23.01
N ILE A 60 -2.26 0.41 -21.86
CA ILE A 60 -3.05 -0.82 -21.79
C ILE A 60 -4.53 -0.51 -22.07
N MET A 61 -5.08 0.56 -21.49
CA MET A 61 -6.46 0.96 -21.71
C MET A 61 -6.75 1.27 -23.19
N LYS A 62 -5.79 1.90 -23.89
CA LYS A 62 -5.88 2.12 -25.33
C LYS A 62 -5.86 0.81 -26.12
N ALA A 63 -4.98 -0.11 -25.77
CA ALA A 63 -4.87 -1.41 -26.44
C ALA A 63 -6.13 -2.29 -26.25
N GLU A 64 -6.78 -2.17 -25.09
CA GLU A 64 -8.02 -2.89 -24.74
C GLU A 64 -9.30 -2.19 -25.21
N GLY A 65 -9.20 -1.03 -25.88
CA GLY A 65 -10.35 -0.26 -26.36
C GLY A 65 -11.19 0.39 -25.26
N ILE A 66 -10.63 0.55 -24.05
CA ILE A 66 -11.24 1.24 -22.91
C ILE A 66 -11.09 2.77 -23.05
N LEU A 67 -9.99 3.18 -23.70
CA LEU A 67 -9.67 4.57 -24.01
C LEU A 67 -9.66 4.75 -25.53
N ASP A 68 -10.56 5.59 -26.02
CA ASP A 68 -10.62 6.00 -27.42
C ASP A 68 -10.21 7.48 -27.53
N GLU A 69 -9.06 7.74 -28.16
CA GLU A 69 -8.57 9.10 -28.40
C GLU A 69 -9.44 9.87 -29.40
N ALA A 70 -10.19 9.17 -30.25
CA ALA A 70 -11.06 9.79 -31.26
C ALA A 70 -12.43 10.20 -30.69
N ASP A 71 -12.88 9.54 -29.60
CA ASP A 71 -14.18 9.80 -28.99
C ASP A 71 -14.12 9.71 -27.45
N PRO A 72 -13.80 10.83 -26.77
CA PRO A 72 -13.72 10.89 -25.31
C PRO A 72 -15.01 10.52 -24.60
N SER A 73 -16.17 10.56 -25.30
CA SER A 73 -17.48 10.22 -24.73
C SER A 73 -17.65 8.72 -24.48
N LYS A 74 -16.83 7.88 -25.12
CA LYS A 74 -16.81 6.43 -24.95
C LYS A 74 -15.80 5.94 -23.92
N ASN A 75 -15.00 6.84 -23.36
CA ASN A 75 -14.02 6.49 -22.35
C ASN A 75 -14.70 5.97 -21.09
N ALA A 76 -14.43 4.72 -20.77
CA ALA A 76 -15.04 4.05 -19.62
C ALA A 76 -14.21 4.25 -18.34
N TYR A 77 -13.71 5.47 -18.12
CA TYR A 77 -12.91 5.81 -16.93
C TYR A 77 -13.08 7.27 -16.50
N THR A 78 -12.76 7.54 -15.23
CA THR A 78 -12.64 8.88 -14.63
C THR A 78 -11.19 9.10 -14.21
N GLU A 79 -10.71 10.35 -14.24
CA GLU A 79 -9.36 10.71 -13.75
C GLU A 79 -9.16 10.28 -12.29
N ASP A 80 -10.16 10.49 -11.42
CA ASP A 80 -10.19 10.01 -10.04
C ASP A 80 -9.99 8.48 -9.92
N GLY A 81 -10.48 7.72 -10.91
CA GLY A 81 -10.32 6.27 -10.95
C GLY A 81 -8.87 5.86 -11.23
N LEU A 82 -8.17 6.60 -12.10
CA LEU A 82 -6.74 6.38 -12.35
C LEU A 82 -5.90 6.78 -11.13
N GLU A 83 -6.24 7.89 -10.48
CA GLU A 83 -5.60 8.30 -9.24
C GLU A 83 -5.80 7.27 -8.13
N ALA A 84 -7.01 6.70 -8.00
CA ALA A 84 -7.29 5.63 -7.04
C ALA A 84 -6.45 4.37 -7.33
N ILE A 85 -6.33 3.94 -8.59
CA ILE A 85 -5.47 2.81 -8.96
C ILE A 85 -4.01 3.08 -8.59
N LEU A 86 -3.52 4.28 -8.90
CA LEU A 86 -2.15 4.67 -8.58
C LEU A 86 -1.90 4.71 -7.07
N TYR A 87 -2.85 5.29 -6.33
CA TYR A 87 -2.83 5.37 -4.88
C TYR A 87 -2.73 3.98 -4.25
N LEU A 88 -3.49 3.00 -4.76
CA LEU A 88 -3.46 1.61 -4.28
C LEU A 88 -2.17 0.89 -4.68
N ALA A 89 -1.68 1.11 -5.89
CA ALA A 89 -0.56 0.37 -6.48
C ALA A 89 0.82 0.65 -5.86
N GLU A 90 1.06 1.85 -5.29
CA GLU A 90 2.34 2.25 -4.66
C GLU A 90 3.61 1.89 -5.47
N GLY A 91 3.55 2.02 -6.79
CA GLY A 91 4.65 1.70 -7.70
C GLY A 91 4.77 0.24 -8.12
N ASP A 92 3.84 -0.64 -7.71
CA ASP A 92 3.68 -2.00 -8.24
C ASP A 92 2.74 -2.00 -9.46
N LEU A 93 3.34 -2.08 -10.65
CA LEU A 93 2.61 -2.13 -11.90
C LEU A 93 1.71 -3.37 -12.03
N ARG A 94 2.10 -4.52 -11.45
CA ARG A 94 1.26 -5.72 -11.46
C ARG A 94 -0.02 -5.46 -10.68
N HIS A 95 0.11 -4.85 -9.51
CA HIS A 95 -1.05 -4.50 -8.71
C HIS A 95 -1.96 -3.52 -9.45
N ALA A 96 -1.41 -2.46 -10.05
CA ALA A 96 -2.18 -1.49 -10.84
C ALA A 96 -2.99 -2.15 -11.97
N ILE A 97 -2.36 -3.03 -12.77
CA ILE A 97 -3.01 -3.72 -13.89
C ILE A 97 -4.11 -4.65 -13.39
N ASN A 98 -3.84 -5.43 -12.33
CA ASN A 98 -4.83 -6.34 -11.77
C ASN A 98 -6.06 -5.58 -11.25
N THR A 99 -5.85 -4.45 -10.57
CA THR A 99 -6.93 -3.60 -10.08
C THR A 99 -7.73 -2.98 -11.23
N LEU A 100 -7.05 -2.48 -12.27
CA LEU A 100 -7.70 -1.97 -13.48
C LEU A 100 -8.60 -3.05 -14.12
N GLN A 101 -8.05 -4.24 -14.35
CA GLN A 101 -8.76 -5.34 -14.98
C GLN A 101 -9.96 -5.77 -14.14
N ALA A 102 -9.78 -5.95 -12.83
CA ALA A 102 -10.86 -6.35 -11.93
C ALA A 102 -11.99 -5.30 -11.89
N THR A 103 -11.63 -4.02 -11.88
CA THR A 103 -12.59 -2.90 -11.93
C THR A 103 -13.38 -2.89 -13.24
N TYR A 104 -12.69 -3.01 -14.37
CA TYR A 104 -13.34 -2.99 -15.68
C TYR A 104 -14.20 -4.22 -15.93
N VAL A 105 -13.76 -5.41 -15.54
CA VAL A 105 -14.56 -6.64 -15.67
C VAL A 105 -15.80 -6.59 -14.77
N GLY A 106 -15.67 -6.08 -13.54
CA GLY A 106 -16.77 -6.02 -12.58
C GLY A 106 -17.82 -4.96 -12.91
N TYR A 107 -17.40 -3.76 -13.28
CA TYR A 107 -18.30 -2.60 -13.38
C TYR A 107 -18.35 -1.95 -14.77
N ARG A 108 -17.51 -2.39 -15.72
CA ARG A 108 -17.33 -1.79 -17.06
C ARG A 108 -16.94 -0.32 -17.08
N PHE A 109 -16.79 0.32 -15.92
CA PHE A 109 -16.45 1.72 -15.76
C PHE A 109 -15.46 1.90 -14.61
N VAL A 110 -14.33 2.53 -14.88
CA VAL A 110 -13.23 2.74 -13.93
C VAL A 110 -13.43 4.08 -13.20
N SER A 111 -14.06 4.03 -12.04
CA SER A 111 -14.24 5.16 -11.12
C SER A 111 -13.58 4.84 -9.78
N ALA A 112 -13.19 5.87 -9.01
CA ALA A 112 -12.61 5.71 -7.67
C ALA A 112 -13.48 4.81 -6.77
N ASP A 113 -14.80 5.00 -6.77
CA ASP A 113 -15.73 4.17 -5.98
C ASP A 113 -15.68 2.70 -6.39
N ASN A 114 -15.62 2.42 -7.69
CA ASN A 114 -15.57 1.05 -8.21
C ASN A 114 -14.22 0.41 -7.89
N VAL A 115 -13.12 1.17 -7.98
CA VAL A 115 -11.77 0.72 -7.65
C VAL A 115 -11.68 0.33 -6.16
N PHE A 116 -12.12 1.21 -5.24
CA PHE A 116 -12.08 0.92 -3.81
C PHE A 116 -13.00 -0.24 -3.42
N LYS A 117 -14.17 -0.38 -4.06
CA LYS A 117 -15.08 -1.53 -3.84
C LYS A 117 -14.47 -2.85 -4.30
N VAL A 118 -13.77 -2.88 -5.44
CA VAL A 118 -13.14 -4.12 -5.94
C VAL A 118 -11.96 -4.54 -5.08
N CYS A 119 -11.19 -3.57 -4.57
CA CYS A 119 -10.06 -3.85 -3.69
C CYS A 119 -10.46 -4.05 -2.22
N ASP A 120 -11.74 -3.92 -1.89
CA ASP A 120 -12.30 -3.99 -0.53
C ASP A 120 -11.55 -3.09 0.47
N GLN A 121 -11.11 -1.92 0.01
CA GLN A 121 -10.41 -0.95 0.85
C GLN A 121 -11.33 0.20 1.26
N PRO A 122 -11.23 0.66 2.52
CA PRO A 122 -12.03 1.80 2.97
C PRO A 122 -11.59 3.05 2.21
N HIS A 123 -12.58 3.89 1.86
CA HIS A 123 -12.31 5.16 1.20
C HIS A 123 -11.42 6.05 2.11
N PRO A 124 -10.30 6.63 1.62
CA PRO A 124 -9.36 7.39 2.43
C PRO A 124 -10.01 8.52 3.24
N VAL A 125 -11.02 9.19 2.67
CA VAL A 125 -11.80 10.26 3.33
C VAL A 125 -12.47 9.79 4.64
N LEU A 126 -12.93 8.54 4.72
CA LEU A 126 -13.55 8.03 5.94
C LEU A 126 -12.52 7.91 7.07
N ILE A 127 -11.32 7.45 6.74
CA ILE A 127 -10.21 7.32 7.68
C ILE A 127 -9.66 8.69 8.07
N GLU A 128 -9.59 9.63 7.13
CA GLU A 128 -9.23 11.02 7.39
C GLU A 128 -10.18 11.66 8.39
N ASN A 129 -11.49 11.49 8.23
CA ASN A 129 -12.48 11.99 9.18
C ASN A 129 -12.29 11.41 10.60
N ILE A 130 -11.92 10.13 10.70
CA ILE A 130 -11.61 9.50 12.00
C ILE A 130 -10.38 10.13 12.63
N LEU A 131 -9.31 10.33 11.85
CA LEU A 131 -8.08 10.97 12.32
C LEU A 131 -8.29 12.44 12.70
N VAL A 132 -9.11 13.18 11.96
CA VAL A 132 -9.52 14.56 12.29
C VAL A 132 -10.27 14.58 13.63
N SER A 133 -11.24 13.69 13.83
CA SER A 133 -11.99 13.61 15.08
C SER A 133 -11.11 13.21 16.28
N ALA A 134 -10.13 12.33 16.06
CA ALA A 134 -9.16 11.95 17.09
C ALA A 134 -8.18 13.10 17.42
N ILE A 135 -7.55 13.70 16.42
CA ILE A 135 -6.44 14.65 16.61
C ILE A 135 -6.97 16.07 16.93
N GLN A 136 -7.97 16.55 16.19
CA GLN A 136 -8.44 17.94 16.30
C GLN A 136 -9.59 18.08 17.31
N ARG A 137 -10.59 17.20 17.23
CA ARG A 137 -11.79 17.27 18.10
C ARG A 137 -11.58 16.60 19.45
N ARG A 138 -10.57 15.74 19.59
CA ARG A 138 -10.23 14.99 20.81
C ARG A 138 -11.40 14.15 21.34
N ASN A 139 -12.25 13.66 20.44
CA ASN A 139 -13.43 12.90 20.81
C ASN A 139 -13.23 11.41 20.50
N ILE A 140 -12.78 10.65 21.51
CA ILE A 140 -12.57 9.20 21.37
C ILE A 140 -13.87 8.48 21.03
N THR A 141 -15.00 8.91 21.58
CA THR A 141 -16.30 8.24 21.40
C THR A 141 -16.76 8.36 19.96
N GLU A 142 -16.61 9.54 19.36
CA GLU A 142 -16.95 9.78 17.95
C GLU A 142 -16.02 9.00 17.01
N ALA A 143 -14.69 9.09 17.24
CA ALA A 143 -13.71 8.36 16.43
C ALA A 143 -13.89 6.83 16.52
N HIS A 144 -14.15 6.31 17.73
CA HIS A 144 -14.41 4.89 17.95
C HIS A 144 -15.73 4.45 17.33
N ALA A 145 -16.78 5.28 17.35
CA ALA A 145 -18.06 4.97 16.73
C ALA A 145 -17.92 4.85 15.20
N GLU A 146 -17.22 5.78 14.55
CA GLU A 146 -16.97 5.70 13.11
C GLU A 146 -16.06 4.51 12.74
N MET A 147 -15.00 4.27 13.51
CA MET A 147 -14.16 3.08 13.31
C MET A 147 -14.95 1.78 13.50
N SER A 148 -15.80 1.72 14.52
CA SER A 148 -16.66 0.56 14.77
C SER A 148 -17.62 0.35 13.60
N ARG A 149 -18.19 1.40 13.01
CA ARG A 149 -19.03 1.28 11.81
C ARG A 149 -18.27 0.65 10.64
N LEU A 150 -17.00 1.00 10.44
CA LEU A 150 -16.18 0.36 9.41
C LEU A 150 -15.96 -1.12 9.71
N LEU A 151 -15.69 -1.49 10.96
CA LEU A 151 -15.58 -2.90 11.34
C LEU A 151 -16.89 -3.67 11.11
N HIS A 152 -18.04 -3.07 11.42
CA HIS A 152 -19.36 -3.69 11.16
C HIS A 152 -19.70 -3.81 9.67
N ARG A 153 -19.07 -3.00 8.81
CA ARG A 153 -19.17 -3.13 7.34
C ARG A 153 -18.36 -4.30 6.78
N GLY A 154 -17.54 -4.96 7.61
CA GLY A 154 -16.80 -6.15 7.23
C GLY A 154 -15.34 -5.90 6.84
N TYR A 155 -14.84 -4.66 6.95
CA TYR A 155 -13.43 -4.37 6.65
C TYR A 155 -12.51 -5.07 7.65
N ALA A 156 -11.45 -5.69 7.14
CA ALA A 156 -10.48 -6.34 7.99
C ALA A 156 -9.70 -5.30 8.82
N PRO A 157 -9.43 -5.56 10.12
CA PRO A 157 -8.63 -4.67 10.95
C PRO A 157 -7.25 -4.32 10.35
N ALA A 158 -6.63 -5.28 9.65
CA ALA A 158 -5.33 -5.09 9.02
C ALA A 158 -5.38 -4.09 7.87
N ASP A 159 -6.44 -4.13 7.07
CA ASP A 159 -6.64 -3.21 5.94
C ASP A 159 -6.93 -1.81 6.45
N LEU A 160 -7.77 -1.68 7.48
CA LEU A 160 -8.00 -0.39 8.15
C LEU A 160 -6.68 0.22 8.61
N LEU A 161 -5.83 -0.57 9.27
CA LEU A 161 -4.55 -0.11 9.79
C LEU A 161 -3.58 0.32 8.70
N ALA A 162 -3.52 -0.41 7.59
CA ALA A 162 -2.72 -0.03 6.42
C ALA A 162 -3.21 1.31 5.83
N THR A 163 -4.53 1.52 5.74
CA THR A 163 -5.09 2.81 5.30
C THR A 163 -4.83 3.92 6.31
N PHE A 164 -4.93 3.67 7.62
CA PHE A 164 -4.57 4.63 8.67
C PHE A 164 -3.13 5.12 8.51
N PHE A 165 -2.19 4.19 8.33
CA PHE A 165 -0.79 4.52 8.11
C PHE A 165 -0.61 5.38 6.86
N ARG A 166 -1.26 5.02 5.75
CA ARG A 166 -1.18 5.73 4.47
C ARG A 166 -1.73 7.16 4.58
N VAL A 167 -2.91 7.32 5.17
CA VAL A 167 -3.55 8.64 5.36
C VAL A 167 -2.72 9.49 6.32
N ALA A 168 -2.21 8.93 7.42
CA ALA A 168 -1.35 9.63 8.36
C ALA A 168 -0.01 10.09 7.74
N GLN A 169 0.54 9.31 6.81
CA GLN A 169 1.78 9.64 6.12
C GLN A 169 1.60 10.78 5.09
N HIS A 170 0.50 10.76 4.32
CA HIS A 170 0.29 11.71 3.23
C HIS A 170 -0.39 13.03 3.68
N ASN A 171 -1.23 13.01 4.71
CA ASN A 171 -1.98 14.19 5.14
C ASN A 171 -1.25 15.00 6.21
N VAL A 172 -0.19 15.70 5.81
CA VAL A 172 0.63 16.56 6.69
C VAL A 172 -0.21 17.68 7.36
N LYS A 173 -1.28 18.13 6.70
CA LYS A 173 -2.18 19.20 7.20
C LYS A 173 -2.97 18.81 8.45
N LEU A 174 -3.03 17.53 8.81
CA LEU A 174 -3.74 17.06 10.01
C LEU A 174 -3.01 17.43 11.30
N TYR A 175 -1.70 17.63 11.23
CA TYR A 175 -0.82 17.78 12.38
C TYR A 175 -0.44 19.26 12.59
N ARG A 176 -0.26 19.65 13.85
CA ARG A 176 0.23 21.00 14.20
C ARG A 176 1.75 21.10 14.11
N THR A 177 2.45 19.99 14.31
CA THR A 177 3.92 19.92 14.37
C THR A 177 4.41 18.59 13.81
N GLU A 178 5.58 18.57 13.18
CA GLU A 178 6.20 17.35 12.64
C GLU A 178 6.42 16.28 13.72
N LEU A 179 6.78 16.70 14.96
CA LEU A 179 6.91 15.79 16.11
C LEU A 179 5.60 15.04 16.41
N GLN A 180 4.47 15.73 16.29
CA GLN A 180 3.15 15.13 16.48
C GLN A 180 2.87 14.08 15.40
N GLN A 181 3.25 14.36 14.15
CA GLN A 181 3.11 13.39 13.06
C GLN A 181 3.95 12.14 13.33
N VAL A 182 5.20 12.30 13.77
CA VAL A 182 6.10 11.17 14.07
C VAL A 182 5.55 10.30 15.21
N GLU A 183 5.08 10.90 16.30
CA GLU A 183 4.52 10.14 17.43
C GLU A 183 3.20 9.44 17.05
N VAL A 184 2.37 10.04 16.19
CA VAL A 184 1.17 9.38 15.66
C VAL A 184 1.54 8.19 14.76
N LEU A 185 2.51 8.35 13.87
CA LEU A 185 3.01 7.25 13.02
C LEU A 185 3.62 6.12 13.86
N LYS A 186 4.30 6.46 14.97
CA LYS A 186 4.83 5.48 15.92
C LYS A 186 3.71 4.71 16.63
N ALA A 187 2.65 5.38 17.07
CA ALA A 187 1.48 4.71 17.68
C ALA A 187 0.79 3.74 16.72
N ILE A 188 0.65 4.13 15.45
CA ILE A 188 0.13 3.26 14.38
C ILE A 188 1.09 2.07 14.16
N GLY A 189 2.40 2.33 14.02
CA GLY A 189 3.42 1.30 13.79
C GLY A 189 3.51 0.25 14.90
N GLU A 190 3.41 0.66 16.16
CA GLU A 190 3.37 -0.27 17.30
C GLU A 190 2.12 -1.16 17.27
N THR A 191 0.98 -0.60 16.86
CA THR A 191 -0.26 -1.37 16.67
C THR A 191 -0.11 -2.36 15.52
N THR A 192 0.54 -1.96 14.42
CA THR A 192 0.83 -2.84 13.28
C THR A 192 1.70 -4.01 13.69
N MET A 193 2.71 -3.78 14.52
CA MET A 193 3.55 -4.84 15.05
C MET A 193 2.76 -5.84 15.90
N ARG A 194 1.94 -5.35 16.85
CA ARG A 194 1.08 -6.21 17.68
C ARG A 194 0.08 -7.03 16.86
N MET A 195 -0.45 -6.46 15.79
CA MET A 195 -1.35 -7.17 14.89
C MET A 195 -0.61 -8.21 14.04
N ALA A 196 0.63 -7.92 13.61
CA ALA A 196 1.48 -8.88 12.90
C ALA A 196 1.90 -10.07 13.78
N GLU A 197 1.97 -9.89 15.10
CA GLU A 197 2.18 -10.97 16.09
C GLU A 197 0.95 -11.88 16.29
N GLY A 198 -0.18 -11.56 15.65
CA GLY A 198 -1.39 -12.39 15.63
C GLY A 198 -2.54 -11.86 16.48
N VAL A 199 -2.39 -10.71 17.15
CA VAL A 199 -3.47 -10.10 17.96
C VAL A 199 -4.32 -9.16 17.10
N SER A 200 -5.09 -9.70 16.15
CA SER A 200 -5.93 -8.93 15.22
C SER A 200 -7.32 -8.59 15.78
N SER A 201 -7.37 -7.99 16.97
CA SER A 201 -8.64 -7.64 17.64
C SER A 201 -9.05 -6.19 17.44
N ALA A 202 -10.36 -5.93 17.46
CA ALA A 202 -10.91 -4.56 17.46
C ALA A 202 -10.39 -3.71 18.64
N LEU A 203 -10.01 -4.36 19.74
CA LEU A 203 -9.40 -3.72 20.89
C LEU A 203 -8.05 -3.07 20.55
N GLN A 204 -7.24 -3.66 19.66
CA GLN A 204 -5.97 -3.04 19.24
C GLN A 204 -6.21 -1.73 18.50
N LEU A 205 -7.25 -1.66 17.66
CA LEU A 205 -7.61 -0.43 16.96
C LEU A 205 -8.17 0.63 17.90
N ALA A 206 -8.99 0.23 18.89
CA ALA A 206 -9.46 1.16 19.92
C ALA A 206 -8.30 1.69 20.78
N GLY A 207 -7.34 0.83 21.13
CA GLY A 207 -6.11 1.22 21.82
C GLY A 207 -5.24 2.15 20.99
N MET A 208 -5.15 1.93 19.67
CA MET A 208 -4.48 2.83 18.74
C MET A 208 -5.09 4.24 18.77
N LEU A 209 -6.43 4.35 18.67
CA LEU A 209 -7.12 5.63 18.74
C LEU A 209 -6.86 6.36 20.06
N ALA A 210 -6.89 5.65 21.19
CA ALA A 210 -6.61 6.24 22.49
C ALA A 210 -5.19 6.83 22.57
N ARG A 211 -4.19 6.10 22.07
CA ARG A 211 -2.79 6.57 22.05
C ARG A 211 -2.57 7.74 21.11
N ILE A 212 -3.27 7.77 19.98
CA ILE A 212 -3.23 8.91 19.05
C ILE A 212 -3.76 10.19 19.73
N ILE A 213 -4.83 10.08 20.52
CA ILE A 213 -5.41 11.22 21.25
C ILE A 213 -4.47 11.70 22.36
N GLU A 214 -3.85 10.78 23.10
CA GLU A 214 -2.87 11.09 24.14
C GLU A 214 -1.67 11.86 23.57
N VAL A 215 -1.13 11.39 22.45
CA VAL A 215 -0.03 12.07 21.72
C VAL A 215 -0.45 13.44 21.18
N ALA A 216 -1.73 13.63 20.88
CA ALA A 216 -2.27 14.91 20.42
C ALA A 216 -2.50 15.92 21.57
N ASP A 217 -2.24 15.54 22.83
CA ASP A 217 -2.35 16.43 23.97
C ASP A 217 -1.02 17.13 24.29
N PRO A 218 -0.91 18.47 24.14
CA PRO A 218 0.27 19.23 24.52
C PRO A 218 0.45 19.34 26.05
N ALA A 219 -0.50 18.84 26.86
CA ALA A 219 -0.40 18.83 28.32
C ALA A 219 0.39 17.63 28.89
N ALA A 220 0.76 16.65 28.05
CA ALA A 220 1.54 15.48 28.44
C ALA A 220 3.07 15.65 28.23
N ALA A 221 3.53 16.85 27.87
CA ALA A 221 4.94 17.22 27.71
C ALA A 221 5.35 18.31 28.72
#